data_AF-A0A1T5N6C4-F1
#
_entry.id   AF-A0A1T5N6C4-F1
#
_cell.length_a   1.000
_cell.length_b   1.000
_cell.length_c   1.000
_cell.angle_alpha   90.00
_cell.angle_beta   90.00
_cell.angle_gamma   90.00
#
_symmetry.space_group_name_H-M   'P 1'
#
loop_
_entity.id
_entity.type
_entity.pdbx_description
1 polymer ?
#
loop_
_entity_poly.entity_id
_entity_poly.type
_entity_poly.pdbx_seq_one_letter_code
_entity_poly.pdbx_strand_id
1 'polypeptide(L)'
;MMVTLTIVGFLVILLLAGRINLSIQFNKEVKRLFSLSKSVPGKTFSYHQIAYLPEPVQRYFRHVLREGQPYISYIRLNEGNLESWIGRLTAYKEMNGIIIPTNIEAIWQLEKGDFSYAKFNVKVIEYDKPEKF
;
A
#
# COMPACT_ATOMS: atom_id res chain seq x y z
N MET A 1 -48.09 -9.04 -9.99
CA MET A 1 -47.11 -10.14 -9.83
C MET A 1 -46.03 -10.15 -10.93
N MET A 2 -46.39 -10.09 -12.22
CA MET A 2 -45.38 -10.08 -13.30
C MET A 2 -44.56 -8.77 -13.38
N VAL A 3 -45.20 -7.63 -13.16
CA VAL A 3 -44.54 -6.30 -13.11
C VAL A 3 -43.61 -6.17 -11.89
N THR A 4 -43.99 -6.75 -10.75
CA THR A 4 -43.15 -6.72 -9.54
C THR A 4 -41.88 -7.56 -9.70
N LEU A 5 -41.97 -8.73 -10.37
CA LEU A 5 -40.81 -9.59 -10.64
C LEU A 5 -39.81 -8.95 -11.61
N THR A 6 -40.30 -8.24 -12.63
CA THR A 6 -39.44 -7.53 -13.59
C THR A 6 -38.70 -6.36 -12.94
N ILE A 7 -39.37 -5.58 -12.08
CA ILE A 7 -38.73 -4.50 -11.32
C ILE A 7 -37.64 -5.04 -10.40
N VAL A 8 -37.92 -6.12 -9.65
CA VAL A 8 -36.93 -6.74 -8.76
C VAL A 8 -35.74 -7.29 -9.54
N GLY A 9 -36.00 -7.97 -10.67
CA GLY A 9 -34.94 -8.48 -11.55
C GLY A 9 -34.03 -7.35 -12.07
N PHE A 10 -34.62 -6.25 -12.53
CA PHE A 10 -33.86 -5.08 -12.98
C PHE A 10 -33.01 -4.47 -11.86
N LEU A 11 -33.56 -4.38 -10.64
CA LEU A 11 -32.85 -3.85 -9.48
C LEU A 11 -31.64 -4.73 -9.09
N VAL A 12 -31.78 -6.06 -9.15
CA VAL A 12 -30.68 -7.00 -8.92
C VAL A 12 -29.60 -6.84 -9.99
N ILE A 13 -29.97 -6.70 -11.27
CA ILE A 13 -29.02 -6.48 -12.37
C ILE A 13 -28.25 -5.17 -12.17
N LEU A 14 -28.93 -4.09 -11.77
CA LEU A 14 -28.27 -2.81 -11.46
C LEU A 14 -27.28 -2.95 -10.31
N LEU A 15 -27.64 -3.65 -9.23
CA LEU A 15 -26.74 -3.88 -8.09
C LEU A 15 -25.49 -4.70 -8.50
N LEU A 16 -25.67 -5.73 -9.31
CA LEU A 16 -24.57 -6.56 -9.83
C LEU A 16 -23.66 -5.76 -10.77
N ALA A 17 -24.24 -5.00 -11.71
CA ALA A 17 -23.51 -4.14 -12.63
C ALA A 17 -22.68 -3.08 -11.88
N GLY A 18 -23.26 -2.48 -10.83
CA GLY A 18 -22.55 -1.54 -9.95
C GLY A 18 -21.33 -2.18 -9.28
N ARG A 19 -21.47 -3.39 -8.74
CA ARG A 19 -20.34 -4.13 -8.12
C ARG A 19 -19.23 -4.45 -9.13
N ILE A 20 -19.59 -4.84 -10.35
CA ILE A 20 -18.62 -5.15 -11.41
C ILE A 20 -17.87 -3.90 -11.85
N ASN A 21 -18.55 -2.76 -12.00
CA ASN A 21 -17.89 -1.51 -12.35
C ASN A 21 -16.87 -1.09 -11.27
N LEU A 22 -17.25 -1.21 -9.99
CA LEU A 22 -16.35 -0.91 -8.86
C LEU A 22 -15.09 -1.79 -8.88
N SER A 23 -15.23 -3.10 -9.11
CA SER A 23 -14.08 -4.00 -9.16
C SER A 23 -13.15 -3.72 -10.35
N ILE A 24 -13.70 -3.31 -11.49
CA ILE A 24 -12.90 -2.89 -12.65
C ILE A 24 -12.10 -1.62 -12.33
N GLN A 25 -12.72 -0.61 -11.73
CA GLN A 25 -12.02 0.62 -11.35
C GLN A 25 -10.91 0.35 -10.33
N PHE A 26 -11.19 -0.50 -9.34
CA PHE A 26 -10.21 -0.93 -8.35
C PHE A 26 -8.99 -1.58 -9.02
N ASN A 27 -9.22 -2.55 -9.92
CA ASN A 27 -8.14 -3.24 -10.63
C ASN A 27 -7.30 -2.30 -11.51
N LYS A 28 -7.93 -1.32 -12.16
CA LYS A 28 -7.20 -0.30 -12.96
C LYS A 28 -6.29 0.53 -12.08
N GLU A 29 -6.78 0.97 -10.93
CA GLU A 29 -6.00 1.82 -10.02
C GLU A 29 -4.86 1.04 -9.37
N VAL A 30 -5.10 -0.21 -8.95
CA VAL A 30 -4.04 -1.11 -8.48
C VAL A 30 -2.95 -1.26 -9.55
N LYS A 31 -3.32 -1.53 -10.81
CA LYS A 31 -2.36 -1.68 -11.92
C LYS A 31 -1.57 -0.39 -12.18
N ARG A 32 -2.23 0.78 -12.09
CA ARG A 32 -1.58 2.09 -12.18
C ARG A 32 -0.54 2.25 -11.08
N LEU A 33 -0.92 2.01 -9.82
CA LEU A 33 -0.03 2.16 -8.67
C LEU A 33 1.18 1.23 -8.76
N PHE A 34 0.95 -0.03 -9.15
CA PHE A 34 2.03 -0.97 -9.43
C PHE A 34 2.99 -0.48 -10.53
N SER A 35 2.48 0.13 -11.60
CA SER A 35 3.32 0.68 -12.67
C SER A 35 4.13 1.91 -12.24
N LEU A 36 3.62 2.67 -11.26
CA LEU A 36 4.31 3.84 -10.70
C LEU A 36 5.41 3.45 -9.71
N SER A 37 5.23 2.32 -9.01
CA SER A 37 6.26 1.75 -8.14
C SER A 37 7.27 0.96 -8.96
N LYS A 38 8.57 1.23 -8.82
CA LYS A 38 9.58 0.30 -9.34
C LYS A 38 9.40 -1.03 -8.61
N SER A 39 9.15 -2.11 -9.35
CA SER A 39 9.02 -3.43 -8.74
C SER A 39 10.27 -3.77 -7.95
N VAL A 40 10.09 -4.38 -6.79
CA VAL A 40 11.15 -5.14 -6.09
C VAL A 40 10.99 -6.56 -6.60
N PRO A 41 11.75 -7.01 -7.61
CA PRO A 41 11.49 -8.29 -8.23
C PRO A 41 11.76 -9.41 -7.24
N GLY A 42 10.76 -10.27 -7.01
CA GLY A 42 10.94 -11.58 -6.39
C GLY A 42 11.37 -11.62 -4.92
N LYS A 43 11.28 -10.49 -4.18
CA LYS A 43 11.61 -10.49 -2.75
C LYS A 43 10.35 -10.53 -1.90
N THR A 44 10.26 -11.56 -1.08
CA THR A 44 9.24 -11.74 -0.06
C THR A 44 9.84 -11.46 1.31
N PHE A 45 8.98 -11.09 2.26
CA PHE A 45 9.34 -10.91 3.65
C PHE A 45 9.53 -12.25 4.34
N SER A 46 10.55 -12.36 5.20
CA SER A 46 10.78 -13.54 6.03
C SER A 46 11.14 -13.15 7.46
N TYR A 47 10.63 -13.90 8.44
CA TYR A 47 10.89 -13.67 9.85
C TYR A 47 12.38 -13.79 10.23
N HIS A 48 13.19 -14.49 9.44
CA HIS A 48 14.65 -14.52 9.66
C HIS A 48 15.29 -13.13 9.50
N GLN A 49 14.71 -12.25 8.67
CA GLN A 49 15.23 -10.89 8.44
C GLN A 49 15.13 -10.01 9.69
N ILE A 50 14.12 -10.25 10.53
CA ILE A 50 13.87 -9.45 11.73
C ILE A 50 14.52 -10.04 12.99
N ALA A 51 15.21 -11.19 12.90
CA ALA A 51 15.75 -11.88 14.07
C ALA A 51 16.76 -11.04 14.88
N TYR A 52 17.43 -10.08 14.22
CA TYR A 52 18.42 -9.17 14.80
C TYR A 52 17.83 -7.89 15.38
N LEU A 53 16.53 -7.63 15.20
CA LEU A 53 15.86 -6.41 15.68
C LEU A 53 15.48 -6.52 17.16
N PRO A 54 15.26 -5.39 17.86
CA PRO A 54 14.77 -5.41 19.24
C PRO A 54 13.44 -6.14 19.35
N GLU A 55 13.21 -6.82 20.47
CA GLU A 55 12.04 -7.67 20.67
C GLU A 55 10.69 -6.93 20.46
N PRO A 56 10.49 -5.68 20.92
CA PRO A 56 9.27 -4.92 20.63
C PRO A 56 9.05 -4.70 19.13
N VAL A 57 10.13 -4.46 18.38
CA VAL A 57 10.10 -4.25 16.93
C VAL A 57 9.75 -5.57 16.23
N GLN A 58 10.35 -6.69 16.64
CA GLN A 58 10.02 -8.00 16.10
C GLN A 58 8.54 -8.35 16.29
N ARG A 59 7.99 -8.14 17.49
CA ARG A 59 6.56 -8.40 17.76
C ARG A 59 5.66 -7.60 16.84
N TYR A 60 5.96 -6.31 16.65
CA TYR A 60 5.19 -5.48 15.75
C TYR A 60 5.23 -6.00 14.32
N PHE A 61 6.42 -6.32 13.79
CA PHE A 61 6.55 -6.87 12.43
C PHE A 61 5.80 -8.19 12.25
N ARG A 62 5.89 -9.12 13.20
CA ARG A 62 5.13 -10.39 13.14
C ARG A 62 3.62 -10.21 13.25
N HIS A 63 3.16 -9.12 13.87
CA HIS A 63 1.74 -8.80 13.96
C HIS A 63 1.19 -8.26 12.63
N VAL A 64 1.94 -7.41 11.94
CA VAL A 64 1.46 -6.71 10.73
C VAL A 64 1.89 -7.36 9.41
N LEU A 65 2.93 -8.20 9.42
CA LEU A 65 3.48 -8.85 8.23
C LEU A 65 3.39 -10.38 8.32
N ARG A 66 3.02 -11.03 7.21
CA ARG A 66 2.98 -12.49 7.07
C ARG A 66 4.24 -13.03 6.41
N GLU A 67 4.70 -14.21 6.83
CA GLU A 67 5.81 -14.93 6.18
C GLU A 67 5.51 -15.14 4.68
N GLY A 68 6.50 -14.88 3.82
CA GLY A 68 6.40 -15.07 2.39
C GLY A 68 5.58 -14.01 1.65
N GLN A 69 5.04 -13.00 2.32
CA GLN A 69 4.31 -11.94 1.61
C GLN A 69 5.27 -11.08 0.77
N PRO A 70 4.84 -10.55 -0.39
CA PRO A 70 5.63 -9.60 -1.15
C PRO A 70 5.90 -8.31 -0.36
N TYR A 71 7.04 -7.67 -0.60
CA TYR A 71 7.25 -6.31 -0.10
C TYR A 71 6.23 -5.35 -0.73
N ILE A 72 5.68 -4.46 0.11
CA ILE A 72 4.81 -3.38 -0.35
C ILE A 72 5.55 -2.54 -1.39
N SER A 73 4.86 -1.99 -2.40
CA SER A 73 5.49 -1.15 -3.42
C SER A 73 4.91 0.27 -3.46
N TYR A 74 3.72 0.44 -2.90
CA TYR A 74 3.06 1.72 -2.71
C TYR A 74 2.13 1.66 -1.51
N ILE A 75 1.70 2.84 -1.06
CA ILE A 75 0.65 3.05 -0.07
C ILE A 75 -0.39 3.93 -0.74
N ARG A 76 -1.68 3.64 -0.53
CA ARG A 76 -2.76 4.54 -0.94
C ARG A 76 -3.64 4.78 0.27
N LEU A 77 -3.85 6.04 0.60
CA LEU A 77 -4.87 6.45 1.55
C LEU A 77 -6.02 7.10 0.79
N ASN A 78 -7.22 6.61 1.06
CA ASN A 78 -8.45 7.22 0.59
C ASN A 78 -9.37 7.34 1.81
N GLU A 79 -9.48 8.55 2.34
CA GLU A 79 -10.37 8.88 3.44
C GLU A 79 -11.49 9.74 2.86
N GLY A 80 -12.75 9.32 3.00
CA GLY A 80 -13.85 9.79 2.14
C GLY A 80 -14.13 11.31 2.13
N ASN A 81 -13.59 12.06 3.10
CA ASN A 81 -13.73 13.52 3.17
C ASN A 81 -12.42 14.28 2.87
N LEU A 82 -11.33 13.56 2.60
CA LEU A 82 -10.00 14.12 2.34
C LEU A 82 -9.52 13.71 0.95
N GLU A 83 -8.61 14.51 0.41
CA GLU A 83 -7.97 14.18 -0.86
C GLU A 83 -7.21 12.85 -0.77
N SER A 84 -7.27 12.05 -1.82
CA SER A 84 -6.48 10.82 -1.88
C SER A 84 -5.00 11.15 -1.96
N TRP A 85 -4.17 10.37 -1.27
CA TRP A 85 -2.72 10.44 -1.45
C TRP A 85 -2.08 9.07 -1.62
N ILE A 86 -0.96 9.07 -2.34
CA ILE A 86 -0.14 7.89 -2.61
C ILE A 86 1.23 8.08 -1.97
N GLY A 87 1.70 7.06 -1.27
CA GLY A 87 3.10 6.87 -0.92
C GLY A 87 3.78 5.99 -1.97
N ARG A 88 4.69 6.55 -2.77
CA ARG A 88 5.51 5.79 -3.72
C ARG A 88 6.78 5.32 -3.02
N LEU A 89 6.97 4.00 -2.95
CA LEU A 89 8.11 3.38 -2.29
C LEU A 89 9.08 2.83 -3.34
N THR A 90 10.34 3.26 -3.29
CA THR A 90 11.36 2.85 -4.27
C THR A 90 12.72 2.66 -3.61
N ALA A 91 13.69 2.20 -4.41
CA ALA A 91 15.07 1.99 -3.99
C ALA A 91 15.17 1.09 -2.74
N TYR A 92 14.56 -0.10 -2.82
CA TYR A 92 14.66 -1.08 -1.74
C TYR A 92 16.10 -1.54 -1.57
N LYS A 93 16.57 -1.53 -0.33
CA LYS A 93 17.92 -1.96 0.05
C LYS A 93 17.87 -2.79 1.32
N GLU A 94 18.84 -3.68 1.45
CA GLU A 94 19.08 -4.39 2.70
C GLU A 94 19.85 -3.47 3.65
N MET A 95 19.30 -3.26 4.84
CA MET A 95 19.90 -2.47 5.92
C MET A 95 19.66 -3.22 7.22
N ASN A 96 20.73 -3.54 7.96
CA ASN A 96 20.65 -4.29 9.22
C ASN A 96 19.89 -5.64 9.08
N GLY A 97 20.05 -6.33 7.95
CA GLY A 97 19.42 -7.65 7.69
C GLY A 97 17.95 -7.60 7.25
N ILE A 98 17.32 -6.43 7.22
CA ILE A 98 15.96 -6.23 6.67
C ILE A 98 16.00 -5.47 5.35
N ILE A 99 15.06 -5.78 4.46
CA ILE A 99 14.91 -5.05 3.21
C ILE A 99 13.87 -3.96 3.41
N ILE A 100 14.23 -2.72 3.11
CA ILE A 100 13.36 -1.56 3.31
C ILE A 100 13.42 -0.59 2.12
N PRO A 101 12.33 0.15 1.84
CA PRO A 101 12.38 1.23 0.87
C PRO A 101 13.23 2.37 1.41
N THR A 102 14.24 2.79 0.66
CA THR A 102 15.06 3.94 1.05
C THR A 102 14.57 5.26 0.47
N ASN A 103 13.69 5.21 -0.54
CA ASN A 103 13.05 6.40 -1.10
C ASN A 103 11.54 6.30 -0.91
N ILE A 104 10.97 7.32 -0.27
CA ILE A 104 9.54 7.43 -0.02
C ILE A 104 9.08 8.79 -0.54
N GLU A 105 8.13 8.81 -1.45
CA GLU A 105 7.54 10.04 -1.99
C GLU A 105 6.05 10.07 -1.70
N ALA A 106 5.57 11.13 -1.03
CA ALA A 106 4.16 11.33 -0.75
C ALA A 106 3.56 12.31 -1.76
N ILE A 107 2.48 11.88 -2.41
CA ILE A 107 1.88 12.52 -3.59
C ILE A 107 0.38 12.70 -3.35
N TRP A 108 -0.11 13.94 -3.38
CA TRP A 108 -1.54 14.23 -3.47
C TRP A 108 -2.06 13.89 -4.86
N GLN A 109 -3.17 13.17 -4.94
CA GLN A 109 -3.91 12.95 -6.19
C GLN A 109 -5.06 13.94 -6.25
N LEU A 110 -4.88 15.05 -6.96
CA LEU A 110 -5.90 16.08 -7.13
C LEU A 110 -6.49 15.99 -8.55
N GLU A 111 -7.66 16.61 -8.78
CA GLU A 111 -8.25 16.68 -10.12
C GLU A 111 -7.32 17.31 -11.17
N LYS A 112 -6.48 18.27 -10.73
CA LYS A 112 -5.50 18.97 -11.58
C LYS A 112 -4.25 18.15 -11.89
N GLY A 113 -4.08 16.99 -11.24
CA GLY A 113 -2.93 16.12 -11.40
C GLY A 113 -2.31 15.67 -10.08
N ASP A 114 -1.16 15.00 -10.20
CA ASP A 114 -0.40 14.44 -9.08
C ASP A 114 0.61 15.48 -8.55
N PHE A 115 0.54 15.80 -7.25
CA PHE A 115 1.40 16.81 -6.61
C PHE A 115 2.25 16.19 -5.49
N SER A 116 3.55 16.09 -5.72
CA SER A 116 4.52 15.62 -4.72
C SER A 116 4.73 16.70 -3.66
N TYR A 117 4.48 16.37 -2.39
CA TYR A 117 4.63 17.33 -1.28
C TYR A 117 5.76 16.94 -0.31
N ALA A 118 6.14 15.66 -0.25
CA ALA A 118 7.23 15.21 0.60
C ALA A 118 8.04 14.11 -0.07
N LYS A 119 9.37 14.18 0.09
CA LYS A 119 10.34 13.19 -0.38
C LYS A 119 11.29 12.87 0.75
N PHE A 120 11.31 11.61 1.15
CA PHE A 120 12.19 11.10 2.20
C PHE A 120 13.23 10.19 1.58
N ASN A 121 14.46 10.32 2.07
CA ASN A 121 15.54 9.42 1.75
C ASN A 121 16.16 8.87 3.03
N VAL A 122 15.99 7.57 3.27
CA VAL A 122 16.56 6.87 4.40
C VAL A 122 18.05 6.63 4.13
N LYS A 123 18.89 7.10 5.06
CA LYS A 123 20.36 6.94 4.99
C LYS A 123 20.86 5.87 5.93
N VAL A 124 20.39 5.90 7.17
CA VAL A 124 20.80 5.01 8.26
C VAL A 124 19.57 4.67 9.07
N ILE A 125 19.55 3.45 9.61
CA ILE A 125 18.57 3.04 10.62
C ILE A 125 19.35 2.53 11.82
N GLU A 126 19.01 3.06 12.99
CA GLU A 126 19.60 2.69 14.26
C GLU A 126 18.48 2.32 15.23
N TYR A 127 18.75 1.35 16.07
CA TYR A 127 17.82 0.84 17.08
C TYR A 127 18.46 0.99 18.45
N ASP A 128 17.64 1.04 19.49
CA ASP A 128 18.07 1.08 20.89
C ASP A 128 19.05 2.22 21.23
N LYS A 129 18.97 3.33 20.49
CA LYS A 129 19.71 4.57 20.78
C LYS A 129 18.77 5.63 21.35
N PRO A 130 18.61 5.70 22.68
CA PRO A 130 17.83 6.77 23.29
C PRO A 130 18.57 8.09 23.14
N GLU A 131 18.02 9.02 22.38
CA GLU A 131 18.45 10.41 22.33
C GLU A 131 17.48 11.27 23.14
N LYS A 132 18.00 12.26 23.87
CA LYS A 132 17.14 13.28 24.49
C LYS A 132 16.69 14.24 23.38
N PHE A 133 15.38 14.33 23.18
CA PHE A 133 14.76 15.34 22.32
C PHE A 133 14.79 16.72 22.96
#